data_AF-A0A836X337-F1
#
_entry.id   AF-A0A836X337-F1
#
_cell.length_a   1.000
_cell.length_b   1.000
_cell.length_c   1.000
_cell.angle_alpha   90.00
_cell.angle_beta   90.00
_cell.angle_gamma   90.00
#
_symmetry.space_group_name_H-M   'P 1'
#
loop_
_entity.id
_entity.type
_entity.pdbx_description
1 polymer ?
#
loop_
_entity_poly.entity_id
_entity_poly.type
_entity_poly.pdbx_seq_one_letter_code
_entity_poly.pdbx_strand_id
1 'polypeptide(L)'
;MTLIILSFLSHKRFSLLKSKPLHLFLILVAMLISSSANPQVSADFTTLSATIGCGSLVVEFQDLSIGSLDTWLWGFGNGNPSTLNNPTAIYI
;
A
#
# COMPACT_ATOMS: atom_id res chain seq x y z
N MET A 1 -55.61 -3.92 6.15
CA MET A 1 -54.38 -3.12 5.98
C MET A 1 -53.14 -4.03 6.08
N THR A 2 -53.09 -5.09 5.27
CA THR A 2 -51.99 -6.08 5.30
C THR A 2 -51.58 -6.53 3.89
N LEU A 3 -52.41 -6.26 2.88
CA LEU A 3 -52.19 -6.62 1.47
C LEU A 3 -51.35 -5.59 0.67
N ILE A 4 -51.09 -4.39 1.22
CA ILE A 4 -50.36 -3.34 0.49
C ILE A 4 -48.84 -3.47 0.69
N ILE A 5 -48.36 -4.08 1.79
CA ILE A 5 -46.92 -4.20 2.06
C ILE A 5 -46.27 -5.31 1.19
N LEU A 6 -47.03 -6.34 0.80
CA LEU A 6 -46.56 -7.42 -0.08
C LEU A 6 -46.45 -7.01 -1.57
N SER A 7 -47.18 -5.99 -2.04
CA SER A 7 -47.09 -5.54 -3.44
C SER A 7 -45.84 -4.68 -3.70
N PHE A 8 -45.39 -3.92 -2.69
CA PHE A 8 -44.16 -3.14 -2.80
C PHE A 8 -42.88 -3.99 -2.75
N LEU A 9 -42.90 -5.14 -2.05
CA LEU A 9 -41.73 -6.02 -1.98
C LEU A 9 -41.50 -6.83 -3.27
N SER A 10 -42.52 -7.00 -4.12
CA SER A 10 -42.43 -7.78 -5.37
C SER A 10 -41.91 -6.95 -6.56
N HIS A 11 -42.40 -5.72 -6.73
CA HIS A 11 -42.15 -4.97 -7.97
C HIS A 11 -40.72 -4.39 -8.08
N LYS A 12 -40.10 -3.93 -6.99
CA LYS A 12 -38.73 -3.36 -7.04
C LYS A 12 -37.61 -4.40 -6.92
N ARG A 13 -37.85 -5.54 -6.28
CA ARG A 13 -36.85 -6.62 -6.15
C ARG A 13 -36.74 -7.48 -7.41
N PHE A 14 -37.81 -7.64 -8.19
CA PHE A 14 -37.80 -8.42 -9.43
C PHE A 14 -37.23 -7.65 -10.64
N SER A 15 -37.31 -6.31 -10.62
CA SER A 15 -36.70 -5.45 -11.64
C SER A 15 -35.17 -5.56 -11.68
N LEU A 16 -34.53 -5.92 -10.57
CA LEU A 16 -33.07 -6.09 -10.48
C LEU A 16 -32.60 -7.43 -11.08
N LEU A 17 -33.46 -8.46 -11.06
CA LEU A 17 -33.20 -9.80 -11.64
C LEU A 17 -33.48 -9.88 -13.16
N LYS A 18 -34.04 -8.83 -13.76
CA LYS A 18 -34.39 -8.77 -15.20
C LYS A 18 -33.38 -7.98 -16.04
N SER A 19 -32.36 -7.40 -15.43
CA SER A 19 -31.28 -6.78 -16.18
C SER A 19 -30.53 -7.90 -16.90
N LYS A 20 -30.44 -7.78 -18.24
CA LYS A 20 -29.89 -8.79 -19.16
C LYS A 20 -28.70 -9.48 -18.48
N PRO A 21 -28.58 -10.82 -18.48
CA PRO A 21 -27.46 -11.52 -17.82
C PRO A 21 -26.09 -10.99 -18.25
N LEU A 22 -26.03 -10.37 -19.43
CA LEU A 22 -24.93 -9.58 -19.96
C LEU A 22 -24.50 -8.40 -19.06
N HIS A 23 -25.41 -7.63 -18.47
CA HIS A 23 -25.07 -6.51 -17.56
C HIS A 23 -24.50 -7.01 -16.24
N LEU A 24 -25.08 -8.08 -15.66
CA LEU A 24 -24.55 -8.70 -14.45
C LEU A 24 -23.16 -9.32 -14.73
N PHE A 25 -22.99 -9.95 -15.90
CA PHE A 25 -21.72 -10.46 -16.38
C PHE A 25 -20.69 -9.35 -16.62
N LEU A 26 -21.09 -8.24 -17.25
CA LEU A 26 -20.25 -7.05 -17.46
C LEU A 26 -19.79 -6.44 -16.13
N ILE A 27 -20.67 -6.38 -15.12
CA ILE A 27 -20.32 -5.90 -13.78
C ILE A 27 -19.36 -6.87 -13.07
N LEU A 28 -19.60 -8.18 -13.17
CA LEU A 28 -18.71 -9.20 -12.60
C LEU A 28 -17.33 -9.15 -13.26
N VAL A 29 -17.28 -9.04 -14.59
CA VAL A 29 -16.04 -8.88 -15.37
C VAL A 29 -15.35 -7.57 -15.00
N ALA A 30 -16.06 -6.44 -14.91
CA ALA A 30 -15.49 -5.18 -14.47
C ALA A 30 -14.92 -5.24 -13.04
N MET A 31 -15.60 -5.94 -12.11
CA MET A 31 -15.10 -6.17 -10.75
C MET A 31 -13.87 -7.08 -10.70
N LEU A 32 -13.78 -8.08 -11.59
CA LEU A 32 -12.60 -8.94 -11.72
C LEU A 32 -11.39 -8.22 -12.32
N ILE A 33 -11.60 -7.17 -13.12
CA ILE A 33 -10.53 -6.36 -13.74
C ILE A 33 -10.07 -5.21 -12.82
N SER A 34 -10.78 -4.94 -11.72
CA SER A 34 -10.54 -3.80 -10.84
C SER A 34 -9.45 -4.01 -9.76
N SER A 35 -8.39 -4.77 -10.05
CA SER A 35 -7.22 -4.84 -9.14
C SER A 35 -6.36 -3.58 -9.29
N SER A 36 -6.66 -2.56 -8.51
CA SER A 36 -5.76 -1.42 -8.34
C SER A 36 -4.59 -1.82 -7.43
N ALA A 37 -3.52 -2.35 -8.03
CA ALA A 37 -2.22 -2.35 -7.37
C ALA A 37 -1.75 -0.90 -7.33
N ASN A 38 -2.08 -0.17 -6.26
CA ASN A 38 -1.43 1.10 -5.98
C ASN A 38 0.07 0.79 -5.82
N PRO A 39 0.98 1.35 -6.64
CA PRO A 39 2.41 1.15 -6.41
C PRO A 39 2.74 1.84 -5.08
N GLN A 40 2.64 1.09 -3.99
CA GLN A 40 2.92 1.58 -2.66
C GLN A 40 4.43 1.55 -2.48
N VAL A 41 5.01 2.72 -2.21
CA VAL A 41 6.38 2.83 -1.76
C VAL A 41 6.53 2.03 -0.47
N SER A 42 7.50 1.11 -0.42
CA SER A 42 7.88 0.38 0.79
C SER A 42 9.33 0.68 1.10
N ALA A 43 9.57 1.27 2.27
CA ALA A 43 10.91 1.55 2.75
C ALA A 43 11.54 0.28 3.33
N ASP A 44 12.79 0.00 2.97
CA ASP A 44 13.55 -1.11 3.53
C ASP A 44 15.06 -0.78 3.47
N PHE A 45 15.86 -1.39 4.33
CA PHE A 45 17.30 -1.15 4.37
C PHE A 45 18.10 -2.31 4.95
N THR A 46 19.40 -2.31 4.67
CA THR A 46 20.38 -3.17 5.33
C THR A 46 21.62 -2.39 5.72
N THR A 47 22.47 -2.97 6.57
CA THR A 47 23.76 -2.40 6.98
C THR A 47 24.90 -3.18 6.33
N LEU A 48 25.86 -2.48 5.74
CA LEU A 48 27.05 -3.10 5.12
C LEU A 48 28.23 -3.20 6.09
N SER A 49 28.24 -2.37 7.14
CA SER A 49 29.29 -2.34 8.16
C SER A 49 28.83 -2.98 9.49
N ALA A 50 29.78 -3.16 10.42
CA ALA A 50 29.47 -3.65 11.76
C ALA A 50 28.48 -2.73 12.50
N THR A 51 27.52 -3.32 13.21
CA THR A 51 26.52 -2.60 14.01
C THR A 51 26.86 -2.54 15.49
N ILE A 52 27.96 -3.18 15.89
CA ILE A 52 28.47 -3.22 17.26
C ILE A 52 29.98 -3.01 17.21
N GLY A 53 30.49 -2.15 18.09
CA GLY A 53 31.92 -1.88 18.22
C GLY A 53 32.24 -1.14 19.51
N CYS A 54 33.53 -1.07 19.84
CA CYS A 54 34.03 -0.27 20.96
C CYS A 54 34.53 1.08 20.44
N GLY A 55 33.97 2.19 20.94
CA GLY A 55 34.32 3.55 20.52
C GLY A 55 33.52 4.02 19.30
N SER A 56 34.10 4.95 18.53
CA SER A 56 33.44 5.52 17.36
C SER A 56 33.09 4.44 16.33
N LEU A 57 31.80 4.25 16.08
CA LEU A 57 31.25 3.28 15.15
C LEU A 57 30.75 3.99 13.89
N VAL A 58 31.27 3.58 12.74
CA VAL A 58 30.83 4.05 11.43
C VAL A 58 29.95 2.96 10.81
N VAL A 59 28.70 3.28 10.50
CA VAL A 59 27.73 2.34 9.92
C VAL A 59 27.33 2.83 8.53
N GLU A 60 27.58 2.02 7.51
CA GLU A 60 27.09 2.24 6.15
C GLU A 60 25.74 1.55 5.95
N PHE A 61 24.76 2.32 5.48
CA PHE A 61 23.42 1.84 5.17
C PHE A 61 23.22 1.70 3.66
N GLN A 62 22.51 0.64 3.27
CA GLN A 62 22.10 0.36 1.91
C GLN A 62 20.58 0.38 1.85
N ASP A 63 20.02 1.23 0.99
CA ASP A 63 18.59 1.26 0.69
C ASP A 63 18.15 0.00 -0.06
N LEU A 64 17.05 -0.58 0.38
CA LEU A 64 16.35 -1.70 -0.27
C LEU A 64 14.90 -1.31 -0.61
N SER A 65 14.58 -0.01 -0.56
CA SER A 65 13.23 0.49 -0.80
C SER A 65 12.72 0.12 -2.20
N ILE A 66 11.43 -0.17 -2.29
CA ILE A 66 10.75 -0.53 -3.54
C ILE A 66 9.64 0.48 -3.87
N GLY A 67 9.33 0.62 -5.16
CA GLY A 67 8.34 1.56 -5.68
C GLY A 67 8.95 2.72 -6.46
N SER A 68 8.16 3.75 -6.76
CA SER A 68 8.65 5.00 -7.35
C SER A 68 9.14 5.92 -6.23
N LEU A 69 10.46 6.04 -6.09
CA LEU A 69 11.12 6.79 -5.03
C LEU A 69 11.68 8.10 -5.59
N ASP A 70 11.29 9.23 -5.00
CA ASP A 70 11.82 10.55 -5.36
C ASP A 70 12.85 11.08 -4.35
N THR A 71 12.76 10.65 -3.08
CA THR A 71 13.58 11.17 -1.98
C THR A 71 13.80 10.13 -0.89
N TRP A 72 14.89 10.29 -0.13
CA TRP A 72 15.19 9.51 1.08
C TRP A 72 15.25 10.44 2.28
N LEU A 73 14.86 9.93 3.45
CA LEU A 73 15.03 10.59 4.73
C LEU A 73 15.44 9.56 5.78
N TRP A 74 16.68 9.65 6.22
CA TRP A 74 17.26 8.77 7.22
C TRP A 74 17.31 9.47 8.58
N GLY A 75 16.73 8.82 9.59
CA GLY A 75 16.82 9.22 10.99
C GLY A 75 17.65 8.22 11.78
N PHE A 76 18.94 8.51 11.99
CA PHE A 76 19.86 7.60 12.71
C PHE A 76 19.73 7.68 14.24
N GLY A 77 18.99 8.65 14.78
CA GLY A 77 18.86 8.91 16.22
C GLY A 77 20.05 9.63 16.86
N ASN A 78 21.11 9.94 16.11
CA ASN A 78 22.30 10.66 16.57
C ASN A 78 22.23 12.19 16.38
N GLY A 79 21.07 12.72 15.98
CA GLY A 79 20.87 14.15 15.68
C GLY A 79 21.33 14.62 14.30
N ASN A 80 21.95 13.77 13.48
CA ASN A 80 22.44 14.09 12.14
C ASN A 80 21.70 13.27 11.06
N PRO A 81 20.55 13.72 10.55
CA PRO A 81 19.83 12.99 9.50
C PRO A 81 20.55 13.04 8.14
N SER A 82 20.12 12.22 7.19
CA SER A 82 20.63 12.22 5.81
C SER A 82 19.52 12.08 4.78
N THR A 83 19.74 12.63 3.58
CA THR A 83 18.85 12.49 2.41
C THR A 83 19.52 11.73 1.25
N LEU A 84 20.70 11.16 1.49
CA LEU A 84 21.37 10.30 0.52
C LEU A 84 20.67 8.95 0.43
N ASN A 85 20.75 8.31 -0.74
CA ASN A 85 20.21 6.96 -0.95
C ASN A 85 20.88 5.94 -0.01
N ASN A 86 22.22 5.87 -0.04
CA ASN A 86 23.02 4.99 0.80
C ASN A 86 23.93 5.84 1.71
N PRO A 87 23.46 6.25 2.89
CA PRO A 87 24.22 7.14 3.76
C PRO A 87 25.16 6.38 4.70
N THR A 88 26.09 7.13 5.29
CA THR A 88 26.92 6.69 6.42
C THR A 88 26.53 7.47 7.67
N ALA A 89 26.41 6.77 8.80
CA ALA A 89 26.19 7.39 10.11
C ALA A 89 27.37 7.09 11.03
N ILE A 90 27.74 8.08 11.85
CA ILE A 90 28.75 7.95 12.88
C ILE A 90 28.07 7.99 14.25
N TYR A 91 28.36 6.99 15.07
CA TYR A 91 27.96 6.89 16.47
C TYR A 91 29.21 6.98 17.34
N ILE A 92 29.22 7.86 18.33
CA ILE A 92 30.38 8.15 19.19
C ILE A 92 30.03 7.78 20.63
#